data_AF-A0AAP3DLE5-F1
#
_entry.id   AF-A0AAP3DLE5-F1
#
_cell.length_a   1.000
_cell.length_b   1.000
_cell.length_c   1.000
_cell.angle_alpha   90.00
_cell.angle_beta   90.00
_cell.angle_gamma   90.00
#
_symmetry.space_group_name_H-M   'P 1'
#
loop_
_entity.id
_entity.type
_entity.pdbx_description
1 polymer ?
#
loop_
_entity_poly.entity_id
_entity_poly.type
_entity_poly.pdbx_seq_one_letter_code
_entity_poly.pdbx_strand_id
1 'polypeptide(L)'
;GNGRQNKYVRRRFKSKRKKLGKQKKWNAICNLDNKEQRYMKDQDHKVSRAIVQFAVDHNVSVIRLEQLTNIRQTTRTSRKNEKN
;
A
#
# COMPACT_ATOMS: atom_id res chain seq x y z
N GLY A 1 -6.16 8.60 -7.99
CA GLY A 1 -5.36 8.42 -6.76
C GLY A 1 -4.31 7.32 -6.91
N ASN A 2 -3.31 7.31 -6.02
CA ASN A 2 -2.11 6.44 -6.09
C ASN A 2 -2.37 4.94 -5.87
N GLY A 3 -3.62 4.53 -5.61
CA GLY A 3 -3.97 3.12 -5.36
C GLY A 3 -3.59 2.16 -6.49
N ARG A 4 -3.66 2.60 -7.76
CA ARG A 4 -3.21 1.79 -8.92
C ARG A 4 -1.69 1.56 -8.91
N GLN A 5 -0.93 2.60 -8.61
CA GLN A 5 0.53 2.54 -8.50
C GLN A 5 0.95 1.66 -7.33
N ASN A 6 0.34 1.82 -6.15
CA ASN A 6 0.63 0.98 -4.98
C ASN A 6 0.33 -0.50 -5.28
N LYS A 7 -0.79 -0.79 -5.96
CA LYS A 7 -1.11 -2.15 -6.42
C LYS A 7 -0.05 -2.71 -7.37
N TYR A 8 0.42 -1.92 -8.33
CA TYR A 8 1.49 -2.32 -9.25
C TYR A 8 2.79 -2.63 -8.50
N VAL A 9 3.19 -1.77 -7.57
CA VAL A 9 4.41 -1.96 -6.76
C VAL A 9 4.32 -3.26 -5.95
N ARG A 10 3.22 -3.50 -5.22
CA ARG A 10 3.01 -4.77 -4.48
C ARG A 10 3.16 -5.99 -5.38
N ARG A 11 2.57 -5.96 -6.58
CA ARG A 11 2.68 -7.05 -7.56
C ARG A 11 4.11 -7.25 -8.06
N ARG A 12 4.84 -6.16 -8.34
CA ARG A 12 6.24 -6.21 -8.78
C ARG A 12 7.13 -6.88 -7.72
N PHE A 13 6.99 -6.48 -6.45
CA PHE A 13 7.71 -7.08 -5.33
C PHE A 13 7.34 -8.56 -5.12
N LYS A 14 6.05 -8.91 -5.14
CA LYS A 14 5.56 -10.31 -5.07
C LYS A 14 6.16 -11.18 -6.19
N SER A 15 6.11 -10.71 -7.43
CA SER A 15 6.65 -11.43 -8.59
C SER A 15 8.16 -11.65 -8.48
N LYS A 16 8.91 -10.60 -8.09
CA LYS A 16 10.36 -10.68 -7.88
C LYS A 16 10.71 -11.69 -6.78
N ARG A 17 10.00 -11.66 -5.64
CA ARG A 17 10.19 -12.61 -4.53
C ARG A 17 9.93 -14.05 -4.99
N LYS A 18 8.84 -14.29 -5.75
CA LYS A 18 8.51 -15.62 -6.32
C LYS A 18 9.61 -16.12 -7.27
N LYS A 19 10.12 -15.27 -8.15
CA LYS A 19 11.21 -15.62 -9.08
C LYS A 19 12.51 -15.97 -8.34
N LEU A 20 12.90 -15.16 -7.35
CA LEU A 20 14.09 -15.41 -6.53
C LEU A 20 13.97 -16.69 -5.69
N GLY A 21 12.78 -16.94 -5.14
CA GLY A 21 12.50 -18.17 -4.37
C GLY A 21 12.63 -19.43 -5.22
N LYS A 22 12.09 -19.41 -6.45
CA LYS A 22 12.29 -20.51 -7.42
C LYS A 22 13.76 -20.74 -7.76
N GLN A 23 14.55 -19.67 -7.85
CA GLN A 23 15.99 -19.73 -8.10
C GLN A 23 16.82 -20.01 -6.82
N LYS A 24 16.19 -20.18 -5.65
CA LYS A 24 16.83 -20.36 -4.33
C LYS A 24 17.86 -19.28 -3.97
N LYS A 25 17.68 -18.05 -4.47
CA LYS A 25 18.59 -16.92 -4.21
C LYS A 25 18.24 -16.22 -2.89
N TRP A 26 18.54 -16.87 -1.76
CA TRP A 26 18.19 -16.38 -0.42
C TRP A 26 18.80 -15.01 -0.08
N ASN A 27 20.10 -14.81 -0.35
CA ASN A 27 20.76 -13.53 -0.11
C ASN A 27 20.06 -12.37 -0.83
N ALA A 28 19.57 -12.60 -2.06
CA ALA A 28 18.86 -11.58 -2.82
C ALA A 28 17.45 -11.29 -2.24
N ILE A 29 16.80 -12.27 -1.60
CA ILE A 29 15.53 -12.07 -0.90
C ILE A 29 15.76 -11.29 0.40
N CYS A 30 16.80 -11.64 1.17
CA CYS A 30 17.18 -10.91 2.39
C CYS A 30 17.53 -9.45 2.06
N ASN A 31 18.32 -9.21 1.00
CA ASN A 31 18.67 -7.86 0.53
C ASN A 31 17.46 -7.05 0.01
N LEU A 32 16.34 -7.72 -0.27
CA LEU A 32 15.08 -7.08 -0.65
C LEU A 32 14.39 -6.49 0.58
N ASP A 33 14.53 -7.14 1.74
CA ASP A 33 14.15 -6.66 3.06
C ASP A 33 12.73 -6.03 3.08
N ASN A 34 12.54 -5.00 3.90
CA ASN A 34 11.34 -4.21 4.07
C ASN A 34 11.13 -3.13 2.99
N LYS A 35 11.81 -3.19 1.83
CA LYS A 35 11.71 -2.15 0.78
C LYS A 35 10.28 -1.89 0.31
N GLU A 36 9.48 -2.95 0.16
CA GLU A 36 8.06 -2.85 -0.20
C GLU A 36 7.27 -2.08 0.88
N GLN A 37 7.50 -2.42 2.16
CA GLN A 37 6.82 -1.81 3.29
C GLN A 37 7.20 -0.34 3.47
N ARG A 38 8.50 0.00 3.33
CA ARG A 38 8.97 1.39 3.39
C ARG A 38 8.34 2.25 2.31
N TYR A 39 8.24 1.72 1.08
CA TYR A 39 7.54 2.43 0.00
C TYR A 39 6.07 2.69 0.36
N MET A 40 5.34 1.69 0.85
CA MET A 40 3.92 1.89 1.22
C MET A 40 3.77 2.93 2.32
N LYS A 41 4.62 2.86 3.36
CA LYS A 41 4.63 3.82 4.47
C LYS A 41 4.92 5.25 4.00
N ASP A 42 5.87 5.44 3.10
CA ASP A 42 6.18 6.75 2.50
C ASP A 42 4.97 7.32 1.73
N GLN A 43 4.26 6.48 0.97
CA GLN A 43 3.06 6.93 0.28
C GLN A 43 1.95 7.33 1.26
N ASP A 44 1.74 6.54 2.31
CA ASP A 44 0.74 6.86 3.33
C ASP A 44 1.10 8.17 4.06
N HIS A 45 2.36 8.38 4.42
CA HIS A 45 2.84 9.62 5.04
C HIS A 45 2.61 10.84 4.14
N LYS A 46 2.87 10.73 2.82
CA LYS A 46 2.64 11.82 1.86
C LYS A 46 1.17 12.18 1.76
N VAL A 47 0.30 11.17 1.72
CA VAL A 47 -1.16 11.37 1.69
C VAL A 47 -1.65 12.02 2.98
N SER A 48 -1.22 11.51 4.15
CA SER A 48 -1.56 12.12 5.44
C SER A 48 -1.13 13.58 5.53
N ARG A 49 0.09 13.90 5.09
CA ARG A 49 0.58 15.29 5.06
C ARG A 49 -0.27 16.17 4.14
N ALA A 50 -0.64 15.69 2.96
CA ALA A 50 -1.48 16.43 2.03
C ALA A 50 -2.87 16.71 2.60
N ILE A 51 -3.47 15.75 3.32
CA ILE A 51 -4.78 15.92 3.98
C ILE A 51 -4.70 17.02 5.05
N VAL A 52 -3.65 17.00 5.88
CA VAL A 52 -3.47 18.01 6.93
C VAL A 52 -3.24 19.40 6.31
N GLN A 53 -2.38 19.49 5.29
CA GLN A 53 -2.13 20.76 4.61
C GLN A 53 -3.42 21.35 4.03
N PHE A 54 -4.20 20.52 3.34
CA PHE A 54 -5.49 20.93 2.80
C PHE A 54 -6.45 21.43 3.89
N ALA A 55 -6.50 20.76 5.05
CA ALA A 55 -7.35 21.21 6.16
C ALA A 55 -6.89 22.57 6.72
N VAL A 56 -5.58 22.80 6.83
CA VAL A 56 -5.01 24.08 7.29
C VAL A 56 -5.33 25.20 6.28
N ASP A 57 -5.14 24.93 4.98
CA ASP A 57 -5.38 25.91 3.91
C ASP A 57 -6.86 26.35 3.84
N HIS A 58 -7.78 25.48 4.26
CA HIS A 58 -9.22 25.75 4.29
C HIS A 58 -9.76 26.07 5.71
N ASN A 59 -8.89 26.31 6.69
CA ASN A 59 -9.26 26.61 8.08
C ASN A 59 -10.23 25.59 8.73
N VAL A 60 -10.07 24.31 8.39
CA VAL A 60 -10.89 23.23 8.95
C VAL A 60 -10.40 22.88 10.36
N SER A 61 -11.31 22.89 11.34
CA SER A 61 -10.99 22.61 12.74
C SER A 61 -10.99 21.13 13.12
N VAL A 62 -11.84 20.31 12.47
CA VAL A 62 -12.03 18.89 12.82
C VAL A 62 -12.06 18.03 11.57
N ILE A 63 -11.17 17.04 11.52
CA ILE A 63 -11.16 16.00 10.49
C ILE A 63 -11.81 14.74 11.07
N ARG A 64 -12.96 14.33 10.52
CA ARG A 64 -13.63 13.08 10.90
C ARG A 64 -13.13 11.93 10.02
N LEU A 65 -12.81 10.79 10.63
CA LEU A 65 -12.39 9.59 9.93
C LEU A 65 -13.43 8.48 10.12
N GLU A 66 -13.59 7.65 9.09
CA GLU A 66 -14.45 6.47 9.13
C GLU A 66 -13.83 5.35 9.98
N GLN A 67 -14.68 4.60 10.68
CA GLN A 67 -14.28 3.40 11.43
C GLN A 67 -14.25 2.19 10.49
N LEU A 68 -13.09 1.94 9.89
CA LEU A 68 -12.90 0.90 8.87
C LEU A 68 -12.39 -0.45 9.43
N THR A 69 -12.65 -0.73 10.70
CA THR A 69 -12.31 -2.01 11.32
C THR A 69 -12.92 -3.16 10.53
N ASN A 70 -12.15 -4.22 10.27
CA ASN A 70 -12.56 -5.41 9.51
C ASN A 70 -13.01 -5.17 8.05
N ILE A 71 -12.71 -4.01 7.45
CA ILE A 71 -13.12 -3.67 6.08
C ILE A 71 -12.74 -4.73 5.04
N ARG A 72 -11.63 -5.46 5.24
CA ARG A 72 -11.17 -6.51 4.32
C ARG A 72 -12.09 -7.73 4.28
N GLN A 73 -12.84 -7.98 5.35
CA GLN A 73 -13.78 -9.11 5.45
C GLN A 73 -15.18 -8.70 4.97
N THR A 74 -15.59 -7.46 5.25
CA THR A 74 -16.95 -6.97 4.96
C THR A 74 -17.12 -6.42 3.54
N THR A 75 -16.03 -5.96 2.91
CA THR A 75 -16.11 -5.32 1.58
C THR A 75 -16.30 -6.36 0.48
N ARG A 76 -17.36 -6.16 -0.34
CA ARG A 76 -17.58 -6.95 -1.57
C ARG A 76 -16.40 -6.79 -2.52
N THR A 77 -15.67 -7.87 -2.77
CA THR A 77 -14.57 -7.85 -3.75
C THR A 77 -15.15 -7.87 -5.17
N SER A 78 -14.64 -6.99 -6.03
CA SER A 78 -14.98 -7.05 -7.46
C SER A 78 -14.39 -8.32 -8.08
N ARG A 79 -15.14 -9.00 -8.95
CA ARG A 79 -14.70 -10.20 -9.71
C ARG A 79 -13.36 -10.00 -10.43
N LYS A 80 -13.03 -8.75 -10.80
CA LYS A 80 -11.73 -8.38 -11.42
C LYS A 80 -10.51 -8.59 -10.50
N ASN A 81 -10.72 -8.78 -9.20
CA ASN A 81 -9.66 -8.95 -8.19
C ASN A 81 -9.55 -10.39 -7.65
N GLU A 82 -10.47 -11.28 -8.00
CA GLU A 82 -10.66 -12.63 -7.46
C GLU A 82 -9.47 -13.58 -7.75
N LYS A 83 -8.70 -13.31 -8.81
CA LYS A 83 -7.56 -14.14 -9.28
C LYS A 83 -6.16 -13.63 -8.85
N ASN A 84 -6.00 -12.77 -7.84
CA ASN A 84 -4.68 -12.20 -7.43
C ASN A 84 -3.93 -12.95 -6.33
#